data_AF-A0A8S3ZEI9-F1
#
_entry.id   AF-A0A8S3ZEI9-F1
#
_cell.length_a   1.000
_cell.length_b   1.000
_cell.length_c   1.000
_cell.angle_alpha   90.00
_cell.angle_beta   90.00
_cell.angle_gamma   90.00
#
_symmetry.space_group_name_H-M   'P 1'
#
loop_
_entity.id
_entity.type
_entity.pdbx_description
1 polymer ?
#
loop_
_entity_poly.entity_id
_entity_poly.type
_entity_poly.pdbx_seq_one_letter_code
_entity_poly.pdbx_strand_id
1 'polypeptide(L)'
;RSLNVKKNDAIKESTESNTIEDEDSKGRKQEIIKLTEQLLQAITSGDYGEYTKLVDPQLTSFEPEALGNLIVGLDFHKFYFDHVLSKNNKPVNTSILNPHVHLLGEEAACIAYVRLTQSID
;
A
#
# COMPACT_ATOMS: atom_id res chain seq x y z
N ARG A 1 58.44 -39.45 -8.44
CA ARG A 1 58.89 -38.88 -9.74
C ARG A 1 57.92 -37.76 -10.12
N SER A 2 58.44 -36.52 -10.11
CA SER A 2 58.05 -35.28 -10.82
C SER A 2 56.55 -34.92 -10.96
N LEU A 3 56.02 -33.84 -10.35
CA LEU A 3 56.19 -32.37 -10.55
C LEU A 3 55.25 -31.76 -11.62
N ASN A 4 54.41 -30.79 -11.17
CA ASN A 4 53.74 -29.60 -11.79
C ASN A 4 53.58 -29.50 -13.32
N VAL A 5 52.58 -28.83 -13.92
CA VAL A 5 52.18 -27.40 -13.87
C VAL A 5 50.81 -27.32 -14.60
N LYS A 6 49.76 -26.61 -14.14
CA LYS A 6 49.44 -25.23 -14.57
C LYS A 6 48.33 -24.62 -13.73
N LYS A 7 48.67 -23.48 -13.15
CA LYS A 7 47.82 -22.43 -12.58
C LYS A 7 47.09 -21.72 -13.74
N ASN A 8 45.80 -21.42 -13.58
CA ASN A 8 45.15 -20.33 -14.30
C ASN A 8 44.29 -19.55 -13.31
N ASP A 9 44.69 -18.29 -13.14
CA ASP A 9 44.07 -17.26 -12.33
C ASP A 9 42.74 -16.76 -12.94
N ALA A 10 41.87 -16.27 -12.05
CA ALA A 10 40.99 -15.11 -12.20
C ALA A 10 39.89 -15.09 -13.29
N ILE A 11 38.63 -15.25 -12.86
CA ILE A 11 37.46 -14.43 -13.27
C ILE A 11 36.54 -14.34 -12.03
N LYS A 12 36.71 -13.37 -11.14
CA LYS A 12 36.15 -12.00 -11.18
C LYS A 12 34.61 -12.00 -11.12
N GLU A 13 34.11 -11.97 -9.88
CA GLU A 13 33.11 -11.01 -9.38
C GLU A 13 32.05 -10.53 -10.38
N SER A 14 30.81 -10.98 -10.17
CA SER A 14 29.61 -10.31 -10.67
C SER A 14 28.56 -10.31 -9.55
N THR A 15 28.84 -9.54 -8.50
CA THR A 15 27.92 -9.29 -7.37
C THR A 15 27.61 -7.79 -7.26
N GLU A 16 27.52 -7.08 -8.39
CA GLU A 16 27.32 -5.61 -8.38
C GLU A 16 26.10 -5.13 -9.19
N SER A 17 25.23 -6.03 -9.68
CA SER A 17 24.08 -5.64 -10.50
C SER A 17 22.74 -5.56 -9.77
N ASN A 18 22.61 -6.12 -8.56
CA ASN A 18 21.29 -6.35 -7.93
C ASN A 18 20.88 -5.33 -6.86
N THR A 19 21.73 -4.35 -6.51
CA THR A 19 21.42 -3.45 -5.38
C THR A 19 20.48 -2.30 -5.75
N ILE A 20 20.49 -1.84 -7.01
CA ILE A 20 19.74 -0.65 -7.42
C ILE A 20 18.27 -0.98 -7.72
N GLU A 21 18.01 -2.08 -8.44
CA GLU A 21 16.64 -2.52 -8.75
C GLU A 21 15.87 -2.95 -7.48
N ASP A 22 16.57 -3.59 -6.53
CA ASP A 22 15.97 -4.00 -5.26
C ASP A 22 15.64 -2.79 -4.37
N GLU A 23 16.50 -1.77 -4.31
CA GLU A 23 16.26 -0.55 -3.53
C GLU A 23 15.16 0.34 -4.16
N ASP A 24 15.09 0.46 -5.48
CA ASP A 24 13.98 1.17 -6.15
C ASP A 24 12.64 0.49 -5.86
N SER A 25 12.59 -0.83 -6.01
CA SER A 25 11.37 -1.60 -5.72
C SER A 25 10.91 -1.44 -4.27
N LYS A 26 11.86 -1.37 -3.32
CA LYS A 26 11.60 -1.16 -1.91
C LYS A 26 11.09 0.25 -1.63
N GLY A 27 11.68 1.26 -2.27
CA GLY A 27 11.21 2.66 -2.20
C GLY A 27 9.77 2.80 -2.68
N ARG A 28 9.46 2.25 -3.85
CA ARG A 28 8.11 2.26 -4.44
C ARG A 28 7.10 1.52 -3.56
N LYS A 29 7.46 0.35 -3.01
CA LYS A 29 6.59 -0.37 -2.06
C LYS A 29 6.29 0.45 -0.81
N GLN A 30 7.29 1.14 -0.26
CA GLN A 30 7.11 2.00 0.90
C GLN A 30 6.22 3.21 0.60
N GLU A 31 6.28 3.76 -0.61
CA GLU A 31 5.38 4.83 -1.05
C GLU A 31 3.92 4.37 -1.10
N ILE A 32 3.65 3.18 -1.65
CA ILE A 32 2.28 2.62 -1.66
C ILE A 32 1.73 2.41 -0.25
N ILE A 33 2.57 1.94 0.69
CA ILE A 33 2.18 1.81 2.10
C ILE A 33 1.85 3.20 2.68
N LYS A 34 2.70 4.19 2.45
CA LYS A 34 2.49 5.56 2.94
C LYS A 34 1.20 6.20 2.38
N LEU A 35 0.92 6.04 1.09
CA LEU A 35 -0.31 6.53 0.47
C LEU A 35 -1.54 5.82 1.07
N THR A 36 -1.43 4.53 1.36
CA THR A 36 -2.49 3.76 2.03
C THR A 36 -2.72 4.27 3.45
N GLU A 37 -1.67 4.59 4.21
CA GLU A 37 -1.77 5.19 5.54
C GLU A 37 -2.46 6.57 5.48
N GLN A 38 -2.10 7.41 4.51
CA GLN A 38 -2.75 8.70 4.30
C GLN A 38 -4.24 8.56 3.95
N LEU A 39 -4.58 7.58 3.10
CA LEU A 39 -5.96 7.28 2.75
C LEU A 39 -6.77 6.85 3.99
N LEU A 40 -6.21 5.93 4.79
CA LEU A 40 -6.86 5.49 6.03
C LEU A 40 -7.00 6.65 7.02
N GLN A 41 -6.00 7.53 7.11
CA GLN A 41 -6.06 8.72 7.95
C GLN A 41 -7.21 9.63 7.55
N ALA A 42 -7.33 9.96 6.25
CA ALA A 42 -8.42 10.77 5.72
C ALA A 42 -9.81 10.18 6.05
N ILE A 43 -9.95 8.85 5.94
CA ILE A 43 -11.18 8.14 6.33
C ILE A 43 -11.43 8.30 7.83
N THR A 44 -10.44 8.03 8.68
CA THR A 44 -10.60 8.08 10.14
C THR A 44 -10.86 9.49 10.69
N SER A 45 -10.34 10.54 10.04
CA SER A 45 -10.60 11.93 10.41
C SER A 45 -11.86 12.51 9.77
N GLY A 46 -12.53 11.75 8.89
CA GLY A 46 -13.68 12.25 8.13
C GLY A 46 -13.32 13.36 7.14
N ASP A 47 -12.06 13.42 6.68
CA ASP A 47 -11.61 14.42 5.69
C ASP A 47 -11.88 13.93 4.27
N TYR A 48 -13.08 14.27 3.78
CA TYR A 48 -13.46 13.93 2.40
C TYR A 48 -12.59 14.66 1.36
N GLY A 49 -12.07 15.85 1.68
CA GLY A 49 -11.22 16.62 0.79
C GLY A 49 -9.92 15.89 0.47
N GLU A 50 -9.23 15.38 1.50
CA GLU A 50 -8.03 14.57 1.31
C GLU A 50 -8.34 13.20 0.69
N TYR A 51 -9.45 12.56 1.07
CA TYR A 51 -9.88 11.29 0.48
C TYR A 51 -10.01 11.38 -1.05
N THR A 52 -10.69 12.41 -1.56
CA THR A 52 -10.89 12.59 -3.02
C THR A 52 -9.60 12.88 -3.81
N LYS A 53 -8.51 13.32 -3.16
CA LYS A 53 -7.22 13.52 -3.82
C LYS A 53 -6.47 12.20 -4.05
N LEU A 54 -6.76 11.20 -3.22
CA LEU A 54 -6.07 9.90 -3.22
C LEU A 54 -6.84 8.83 -4.00
N VAL A 55 -8.08 9.10 -4.38
CA VAL A 55 -9.00 8.10 -4.95
C VAL A 55 -9.49 8.53 -6.32
N ASP A 56 -9.47 7.61 -7.28
CA ASP A 56 -10.01 7.83 -8.62
C ASP A 56 -11.53 8.11 -8.56
N PRO A 57 -12.07 9.11 -9.28
CA PRO A 57 -13.50 9.40 -9.32
C PRO A 57 -14.39 8.23 -9.78
N GLN A 58 -13.83 7.25 -10.50
CA GLN A 58 -14.47 6.02 -10.95
C GLN A 58 -14.07 4.79 -10.12
N LEU A 59 -13.58 4.99 -8.88
CA LEU A 59 -13.24 3.91 -7.95
C LEU A 59 -14.34 2.85 -7.92
N THR A 60 -13.93 1.59 -8.00
CA THR A 60 -14.80 0.44 -7.74
C THR A 60 -14.56 -0.09 -6.33
N SER A 61 -15.60 -0.44 -5.59
CA SER A 61 -15.46 -1.01 -4.24
C SER A 61 -16.36 -2.22 -3.98
N PHE A 62 -15.83 -3.13 -3.17
CA PHE A 62 -16.58 -4.18 -2.48
C PHE A 62 -16.33 -4.02 -0.97
N GLU A 63 -17.40 -3.76 -0.25
CA GLU A 63 -17.38 -3.55 1.20
C GLU A 63 -18.68 -4.10 1.82
N PRO A 64 -18.69 -4.43 3.12
CA PRO A 64 -19.88 -4.96 3.79
C PRO A 64 -21.14 -4.12 3.59
N GLU A 65 -20.98 -2.80 3.56
CA GLU A 65 -22.02 -1.79 3.36
C GLU A 65 -22.72 -1.91 2.00
N ALA A 66 -22.01 -2.42 0.98
CA ALA A 66 -22.54 -2.61 -0.37
C ALA A 66 -23.38 -3.88 -0.54
N LEU A 67 -23.47 -4.74 0.49
CA LEU A 67 -24.27 -5.96 0.52
C LEU A 67 -24.03 -6.89 -0.69
N GLY A 68 -22.76 -7.03 -1.09
CA GLY A 68 -22.34 -7.90 -2.20
C GLY A 68 -22.46 -7.30 -3.60
N ASN A 69 -22.88 -6.04 -3.73
CA ASN A 69 -22.92 -5.34 -5.01
C ASN A 69 -21.60 -4.63 -5.30
N LEU A 70 -21.26 -4.52 -6.59
CA LEU A 70 -20.14 -3.68 -7.04
C LEU A 70 -20.59 -2.22 -7.01
N ILE A 71 -19.91 -1.39 -6.22
CA ILE A 71 -20.11 0.06 -6.20
C ILE A 71 -19.13 0.70 -7.18
N VAL A 72 -19.58 1.77 -7.85
CA VAL A 72 -18.77 2.59 -8.75
C VAL A 72 -18.95 4.05 -8.39
N GLY A 73 -17.83 4.76 -8.23
CA GLY A 73 -17.80 6.19 -7.91
C GLY A 73 -17.80 6.50 -6.42
N LEU A 74 -17.80 7.79 -6.10
CA LEU A 74 -17.55 8.29 -4.74
C LEU A 74 -18.82 8.62 -3.95
N ASP A 75 -19.97 8.78 -4.60
CA ASP A 75 -21.22 9.22 -3.97
C ASP A 75 -21.66 8.29 -2.83
N PHE A 76 -21.44 6.97 -2.98
CA PHE A 76 -21.73 5.98 -1.95
C PHE A 76 -20.92 6.23 -0.68
N HIS A 77 -19.61 6.44 -0.81
CA HIS A 77 -18.71 6.69 0.32
C HIS A 77 -18.96 8.08 0.93
N LYS A 78 -19.25 9.10 0.10
CA LYS A 78 -19.52 10.48 0.55
C LYS A 78 -20.65 10.53 1.57
N PHE A 79 -21.67 9.70 1.42
CA PHE A 79 -22.76 9.59 2.41
C PHE A 79 -22.22 9.34 3.83
N TYR A 80 -21.24 8.45 4.00
CA TYR A 80 -20.64 8.14 5.31
C TYR A 80 -19.78 9.29 5.84
N PHE A 81 -19.07 10.01 4.98
CA PHE A 81 -18.33 11.22 5.37
C PHE A 81 -19.28 12.30 5.92
N ASP A 82 -20.37 12.57 5.22
CA ASP A 82 -21.33 13.62 5.59
C ASP A 82 -22.13 13.30 6.87
N HIS A 83 -22.40 12.01 7.14
CA HIS A 83 -23.36 11.62 8.17
C HIS A 83 -22.77 10.88 9.37
N VAL A 84 -21.67 10.13 9.20
CA VAL A 84 -21.12 9.22 10.21
C VAL A 84 -19.75 9.70 10.68
N LEU A 85 -18.79 9.81 9.76
CA LEU A 85 -17.38 10.04 10.08
C LEU A 85 -17.12 11.45 10.62
N SER A 86 -17.75 12.47 10.04
CA SER A 86 -17.63 13.87 10.49
C SER A 86 -18.18 14.13 11.90
N LYS A 87 -18.95 13.19 12.47
CA LYS A 87 -19.60 13.33 13.78
C LYS A 87 -18.98 12.45 14.86
N ASN A 88 -17.98 11.63 14.52
CA ASN A 88 -17.45 10.61 15.41
C ASN A 88 -16.22 11.15 16.17
N ASN A 89 -16.43 11.69 17.38
CA ASN A 89 -15.37 12.26 18.23
C ASN A 89 -14.65 11.23 19.12
N LYS A 90 -14.95 9.94 19.00
CA LYS A 90 -14.28 8.91 19.81
C LYS A 90 -12.84 8.73 19.31
N PRO A 91 -11.85 8.62 20.21
CA PRO A 91 -10.49 8.25 19.82
C PRO A 91 -10.48 6.88 19.15
N VAL A 92 -9.99 6.84 17.91
CA VAL A 92 -9.79 5.62 17.13
C VAL A 92 -8.33 5.54 16.72
N ASN A 93 -7.70 4.39 16.93
CA ASN A 93 -6.37 4.09 16.43
C ASN A 93 -6.49 3.05 15.31
N THR A 94 -5.89 3.31 14.15
CA THR A 94 -5.86 2.38 13.01
C THR A 94 -4.42 1.99 12.71
N SER A 95 -4.18 0.70 12.47
CA SER A 95 -2.86 0.17 12.11
C SER A 95 -2.96 -0.81 10.94
N ILE A 96 -1.97 -0.76 10.06
CA ILE A 96 -1.79 -1.70 8.94
C ILE A 96 -0.91 -2.85 9.44
N LEU A 97 -1.44 -4.07 9.42
CA LEU A 97 -0.70 -5.28 9.78
C LEU A 97 -0.39 -6.09 8.52
N ASN A 98 0.84 -6.61 8.46
CA ASN A 98 1.35 -7.46 7.39
C ASN A 98 1.05 -6.91 5.97
N PRO A 99 1.50 -5.69 5.62
CA PRO A 99 1.28 -5.13 4.30
C PRO A 99 2.07 -5.89 3.24
N HIS A 100 1.39 -6.33 2.19
CA HIS A 100 1.97 -7.02 1.04
C HIS A 100 1.73 -6.19 -0.21
N VAL A 101 2.79 -5.61 -0.77
CA VAL A 101 2.73 -4.77 -1.98
C VAL A 101 3.29 -5.54 -3.18
N HIS A 102 2.50 -5.63 -4.24
CA HIS A 102 2.88 -6.15 -5.55
C HIS A 102 2.93 -4.99 -6.55
N LEU A 103 4.10 -4.75 -7.13
CA LEU A 103 4.25 -3.78 -8.22
C LEU A 103 3.82 -4.44 -9.54
N LEU A 104 2.99 -3.75 -10.32
CA LEU A 104 2.42 -4.22 -11.57
C LEU A 104 2.92 -3.33 -12.72
N GLY A 105 4.25 -3.28 -12.89
CA GLY A 105 4.91 -2.38 -13.84
C GLY A 105 5.26 -1.02 -13.23
N GLU A 106 5.30 0.01 -14.06
CA GLU A 106 5.68 1.36 -13.65
C GLU A 106 4.50 2.16 -13.07
N GLU A 107 3.30 1.95 -13.59
CA GLU A 107 2.12 2.80 -13.31
C GLU A 107 1.08 2.15 -12.40
N ALA A 108 1.26 0.89 -11.99
CA ALA A 108 0.29 0.17 -11.18
C ALA A 108 0.93 -0.60 -10.02
N ALA A 109 0.19 -0.70 -8.93
CA ALA A 109 0.54 -1.52 -7.77
C ALA A 109 -0.74 -2.03 -7.09
N CYS A 110 -0.61 -3.14 -6.37
CA CYS A 110 -1.66 -3.71 -5.53
C CYS A 110 -1.11 -3.88 -4.11
N ILE A 111 -1.88 -3.44 -3.11
CA ILE A 111 -1.57 -3.65 -1.70
C ILE A 111 -2.69 -4.45 -1.04
N ALA A 112 -2.30 -5.47 -0.29
CA ALA A 112 -3.19 -6.22 0.60
C ALA A 112 -2.64 -6.16 2.02
N TYR A 113 -3.53 -6.02 3.00
CA TYR A 113 -3.15 -5.89 4.41
C TYR A 113 -4.31 -6.26 5.32
N VAL A 114 -4.02 -6.46 6.60
CA VAL A 114 -5.04 -6.56 7.66
C VAL A 114 -5.15 -5.20 8.34
N ARG A 115 -6.34 -4.58 8.29
CA ARG A 115 -6.63 -3.34 9.01
C ARG A 115 -7.06 -3.67 10.44
N LEU A 116 -6.28 -3.24 11.43
CA LEU A 116 -6.67 -3.29 12.83
C LEU A 116 -7.16 -1.91 13.27
N THR A 117 -8.37 -1.86 13.83
CA THR A 117 -8.95 -0.64 14.38
C THR A 117 -9.27 -0.84 15.86
N GLN A 118 -8.78 0.06 16.70
CA GLN A 118 -9.01 0.07 18.15
C GLN A 118 -9.82 1.32 18.49
N SER A 119 -10.88 1.15 19.28
CA SER A 119 -11.70 2.23 19.81
C SER A 119 -11.91 2.03 21.30
N ILE A 120 -12.04 3.12 22.04
CA ILE A 120 -12.46 3.09 23.46
C ILE A 120 -14.00 3.08 23.48
N ASP A 121 -14.58 2.17 24.25
CA ASP A 121 -16.04 2.09 24.44
C ASP A 121 -16.55 3.23 25.32
#